data_AF-A0A1X9SYR3-F1
#
_entry.id   AF-A0A1X9SYR3-F1
#
_cell.length_a   1.000
_cell.length_b   1.000
_cell.length_c   1.000
_cell.angle_alpha   90.00
_cell.angle_beta   90.00
_cell.angle_gamma   90.00
#
_symmetry.space_group_name_H-M   'P 1'
#
loop_
_entity.id
_entity.type
_entity.pdbx_description
1 polymer ?
#
loop_
_entity_poly.entity_id
_entity_poly.type
_entity_poly.pdbx_seq_one_letter_code
_entity_poly.pdbx_strand_id
1 'polypeptide(L)'
;MKKLISVLCIGAAFLHAKPVVTTSILPTKYFVEQIAGDSVNINHMVNPDSDPHIYEPRPEQMKNLEKSDIFFAVGMEYENSWLPKFAKNYPNLDIVKTQKDVPMLSSVDHKHHDHQHDNHKEHKKSYDGIFDDKDIKDRDISDWNGEYNSIYPYLLDGSFDIVLKAKASAPNSNKNFKEYKEYYKKGYKSDINRIVINNENISFHTKNGVNEGKYIYKGYDILTYKSGKRGVRYQFENVDPNSKTPKFIQFSDHEITPTKVSHFHIYMGDDSFKKLSLELENWPTFYKTSMTKADIVEDMLEHIDSNFDSHIWLDPILVKIQAKNIADALISHYPKNRALYEENLAKFYNELDMLDSYIKEQLNGIKNRNFIVYHPSWAYFAKRYNLNQIAIETEGKEPKPTQLANLIKEAKEENAKVIFVAPQFSKKAAKLIADEVGANVVEIDPLAKDWIKNMKNTADAFKKSL
;
A
#
# COMPACT_ATOMS: atom_id res chain seq x y z
N MET A 1 -27.09 19.33 -77.15
CA MET A 1 -25.82 19.43 -76.40
C MET A 1 -26.12 19.27 -74.91
N LYS A 2 -25.89 18.08 -74.33
CA LYS A 2 -26.03 17.84 -72.88
C LYS A 2 -24.66 18.05 -72.23
N LYS A 3 -24.55 19.00 -71.30
CA LYS A 3 -23.33 19.19 -70.50
C LYS A 3 -23.37 18.20 -69.32
N LEU A 4 -22.40 17.28 -69.27
CA LEU A 4 -22.11 16.46 -68.09
C LEU A 4 -21.51 17.37 -67.01
N ILE A 5 -22.09 17.38 -65.82
CA ILE A 5 -21.48 17.94 -64.62
C ILE A 5 -20.84 16.78 -63.87
N SER A 6 -19.52 16.74 -63.86
CA SER A 6 -18.73 15.81 -63.05
C SER A 6 -18.68 16.35 -61.61
N VAL A 7 -19.35 15.68 -60.68
CA VAL A 7 -19.23 15.98 -59.25
C VAL A 7 -18.02 15.23 -58.71
N LEU A 8 -17.00 15.98 -58.29
CA LEU A 8 -15.81 15.46 -57.63
C LEU A 8 -16.12 15.29 -56.13
N CYS A 9 -16.39 14.06 -55.69
CA CYS A 9 -16.51 13.75 -54.26
C CYS A 9 -15.11 13.74 -53.62
N ILE A 10 -14.74 14.83 -52.97
CA ILE A 10 -13.56 14.88 -52.08
C ILE A 10 -13.98 14.22 -50.76
N GLY A 11 -13.60 12.97 -50.56
CA GLY A 11 -13.73 12.28 -49.28
C GLY A 11 -12.76 12.88 -48.26
N ALA A 12 -13.27 13.62 -47.29
CA ALA A 12 -12.48 14.05 -46.14
C ALA A 12 -12.19 12.83 -45.25
N ALA A 13 -10.97 12.29 -45.34
CA ALA A 13 -10.47 11.34 -44.37
C ALA A 13 -10.23 12.09 -43.04
N PHE A 14 -11.17 11.96 -42.09
CA PHE A 14 -10.96 12.43 -40.74
C PHE A 14 -9.85 11.59 -40.08
N LEU A 15 -8.62 12.11 -40.04
CA LEU A 15 -7.60 11.59 -39.12
C LEU A 15 -8.13 11.76 -37.69
N HIS A 16 -8.59 10.68 -37.08
CA HIS A 16 -8.85 10.66 -35.65
C HIS A 16 -7.50 10.68 -34.93
N ALA A 17 -7.32 11.64 -34.01
CA ALA A 17 -6.15 11.66 -33.15
C ALA A 17 -6.09 10.36 -32.34
N LYS A 18 -4.89 9.76 -32.23
CA LYS A 18 -4.70 8.54 -31.42
C LYS A 18 -5.10 8.84 -29.96
N PRO A 19 -5.91 7.98 -29.32
CA PRO A 19 -6.23 8.09 -27.90
C PRO A 19 -4.96 8.14 -27.05
N VAL A 20 -5.05 8.72 -25.86
CA VAL A 20 -3.91 8.87 -24.96
C VAL A 20 -4.17 8.08 -23.69
N VAL A 21 -3.17 7.35 -23.23
CA VAL A 21 -3.21 6.64 -21.94
C VAL A 21 -1.97 7.00 -21.13
N THR A 22 -2.09 6.99 -19.81
CA THR A 22 -0.96 7.22 -18.90
C THR A 22 -0.72 5.98 -18.06
N THR A 23 0.54 5.60 -17.88
CA THR A 23 0.93 4.55 -16.92
C THR A 23 1.59 5.15 -15.69
N SER A 24 1.49 4.45 -14.58
CA SER A 24 2.20 4.80 -13.34
C SER A 24 3.71 4.77 -13.53
N ILE A 25 4.26 3.60 -13.86
CA ILE A 25 5.71 3.35 -14.00
C ILE A 25 6.09 2.90 -15.42
N LEU A 26 7.40 2.88 -15.70
CA LEU A 26 7.97 2.46 -16.98
C LEU A 26 7.72 0.98 -17.35
N PRO A 27 7.80 0.00 -16.43
CA PRO A 27 7.41 -1.38 -16.74
C PRO A 27 5.97 -1.50 -17.23
N THR A 28 5.03 -0.83 -16.59
CA THR A 28 3.63 -0.80 -17.03
C THR A 28 3.50 -0.15 -18.41
N LYS A 29 4.29 0.89 -18.72
CA LYS A 29 4.36 1.46 -20.07
C LYS A 29 4.79 0.41 -21.10
N TYR A 30 5.84 -0.37 -20.82
CA TYR A 30 6.26 -1.46 -21.69
C TYR A 30 5.12 -2.47 -21.93
N PHE A 31 4.38 -2.84 -20.89
CA PHE A 31 3.25 -3.79 -21.02
C PHE A 31 2.14 -3.23 -21.91
N VAL A 32 1.80 -1.95 -21.74
CA VAL A 32 0.81 -1.28 -22.61
C VAL A 32 1.33 -1.18 -24.04
N GLU A 33 2.62 -0.91 -24.27
CA GLU A 33 3.23 -0.91 -25.60
C GLU A 33 3.11 -2.29 -26.28
N GLN A 34 3.37 -3.38 -25.55
CA GLN A 34 3.25 -4.74 -26.09
C GLN A 34 1.82 -5.08 -26.51
N ILE A 35 0.81 -4.61 -25.77
CA ILE A 35 -0.59 -4.93 -26.05
C ILE A 35 -1.18 -3.97 -27.08
N ALA A 36 -1.01 -2.67 -26.87
CA ALA A 36 -1.67 -1.64 -27.64
C ALA A 36 -1.00 -1.35 -28.99
N GLY A 37 0.29 -1.66 -29.14
CA GLY A 37 1.08 -1.28 -30.31
C GLY A 37 0.94 0.21 -30.62
N ASP A 38 0.77 0.55 -31.89
CA ASP A 38 0.62 1.94 -32.34
C ASP A 38 -0.79 2.52 -32.16
N SER A 39 -1.72 1.82 -31.51
CA SER A 39 -3.12 2.26 -31.44
C SER A 39 -3.38 3.42 -30.48
N VAL A 40 -2.48 3.66 -29.52
CA VAL A 40 -2.59 4.72 -28.50
C VAL A 40 -1.25 5.44 -28.31
N ASN A 41 -1.30 6.68 -27.82
CA ASN A 41 -0.13 7.40 -27.31
C ASN A 41 0.03 7.11 -25.80
N ILE A 42 1.23 6.77 -25.35
CA ILE A 42 1.47 6.31 -23.98
C ILE A 42 2.38 7.29 -23.21
N ASN A 43 1.80 7.97 -22.24
CA ASN A 43 2.51 8.75 -21.22
C ASN A 43 2.91 7.85 -20.04
N HIS A 44 3.85 8.32 -19.22
CA HIS A 44 4.23 7.67 -17.97
C HIS A 44 4.37 8.73 -16.87
N MET A 45 3.99 8.38 -15.65
CA MET A 45 3.95 9.32 -14.53
C MET A 45 5.28 9.38 -13.79
N VAL A 46 5.87 8.24 -13.40
CA VAL A 46 7.17 8.23 -12.74
C VAL A 46 8.26 8.38 -13.80
N ASN A 47 9.06 9.45 -13.70
CA ASN A 47 10.17 9.70 -14.62
C ASN A 47 11.28 8.65 -14.47
N PRO A 48 12.10 8.41 -15.52
CA PRO A 48 13.32 7.62 -15.40
C PRO A 48 14.19 8.09 -14.23
N ASP A 49 14.87 7.15 -13.58
CA ASP A 49 15.78 7.35 -12.45
C ASP A 49 15.15 7.98 -11.19
N SER A 50 13.83 8.20 -11.18
CA SER A 50 13.12 8.74 -10.02
C SER A 50 12.63 7.62 -9.11
N ASP A 51 12.66 7.86 -7.81
CA ASP A 51 12.10 6.94 -6.82
C ASP A 51 10.56 7.02 -6.83
N PRO A 52 9.85 5.94 -7.20
CA PRO A 52 8.39 5.90 -7.21
C PRO A 52 7.76 5.97 -5.81
N HIS A 53 8.49 5.63 -4.74
CA HIS A 53 7.94 5.58 -3.38
C HIS A 53 7.69 6.99 -2.79
N ILE A 54 8.45 7.98 -3.27
CA ILE A 54 8.35 9.38 -2.83
C ILE A 54 8.00 10.32 -3.98
N TYR A 55 7.47 9.79 -5.08
CA TYR A 55 7.29 10.54 -6.30
C TYR A 55 6.19 11.60 -6.20
N GLU A 56 6.51 12.82 -6.65
CA GLU A 56 5.54 13.91 -6.80
C GLU A 56 5.40 14.29 -8.29
N PRO A 57 4.22 14.03 -8.90
CA PRO A 57 3.88 14.47 -10.24
C PRO A 57 4.05 15.98 -10.45
N ARG A 58 4.73 16.34 -11.53
CA ARG A 58 4.96 17.74 -11.94
C ARG A 58 3.75 18.30 -12.70
N PRO A 59 3.53 19.63 -12.71
CA PRO A 59 2.43 20.26 -13.43
C PRO A 59 2.33 19.89 -14.92
N GLU A 60 3.46 19.68 -15.59
CA GLU A 60 3.49 19.24 -16.99
C GLU A 60 2.92 17.83 -17.17
N GLN A 61 3.22 16.92 -16.24
CA GLN A 61 2.69 15.55 -16.26
C GLN A 61 1.19 15.55 -16.00
N MET A 62 0.72 16.44 -15.13
CA MET A 62 -0.72 16.64 -14.90
C MET A 62 -1.45 17.12 -16.17
N LYS A 63 -0.85 18.02 -16.96
CA LYS A 63 -1.40 18.44 -18.27
C LYS A 63 -1.45 17.31 -19.30
N ASN A 64 -0.52 16.36 -19.23
CA ASN A 64 -0.52 15.20 -20.10
C ASN A 64 -1.52 14.13 -19.62
N LEU A 65 -1.68 13.98 -18.30
CA LEU A 65 -2.69 13.13 -17.69
C LEU A 65 -4.11 13.57 -18.05
N GLU A 66 -4.38 14.89 -18.04
CA GLU A 66 -5.69 15.46 -18.40
C GLU A 66 -6.18 15.02 -19.79
N LYS A 67 -5.25 14.74 -20.72
CA LYS A 67 -5.56 14.29 -22.08
C LYS A 67 -5.82 12.79 -22.17
N SER A 68 -5.60 12.04 -21.09
CA SER A 68 -5.64 10.58 -21.09
C SER A 68 -7.04 10.07 -20.80
N ASP A 69 -7.44 9.02 -21.51
CA ASP A 69 -8.69 8.32 -21.26
C ASP A 69 -8.53 7.31 -20.10
N ILE A 70 -7.32 6.75 -19.94
CA ILE A 70 -7.00 5.71 -18.95
C ILE A 70 -5.71 6.05 -18.19
N PHE A 71 -5.73 5.84 -16.87
CA PHE A 71 -4.54 5.76 -16.02
C PHE A 71 -4.33 4.33 -15.51
N PHE A 72 -3.22 3.69 -15.89
CA PHE A 72 -2.84 2.37 -15.41
C PHE A 72 -2.02 2.46 -14.12
N ALA A 73 -2.69 2.25 -12.99
CA ALA A 73 -2.13 2.18 -11.65
C ALA A 73 -1.50 0.81 -11.38
N VAL A 74 -0.43 0.76 -10.57
CA VAL A 74 0.28 -0.47 -10.22
C VAL A 74 0.30 -0.76 -8.71
N GLY A 75 -0.20 0.18 -7.89
CA GLY A 75 -0.24 0.07 -6.43
C GLY A 75 1.00 0.61 -5.74
N MET A 76 1.75 1.54 -6.35
CA MET A 76 2.86 2.23 -5.68
C MET A 76 2.36 3.18 -4.58
N GLU A 77 3.18 3.45 -3.58
CA GLU A 77 2.84 4.26 -2.42
C GLU A 77 2.44 5.69 -2.79
N TYR A 78 3.09 6.29 -3.79
CA TYR A 78 2.71 7.63 -4.25
C TYR A 78 1.25 7.64 -4.79
N GLU A 79 0.78 6.54 -5.38
CA GLU A 79 -0.57 6.44 -5.93
C GLU A 79 -1.63 6.62 -4.85
N ASN A 80 -1.37 6.18 -3.60
CA ASN A 80 -2.30 6.35 -2.48
C ASN A 80 -2.69 7.82 -2.29
N SER A 81 -1.71 8.73 -2.38
CA SER A 81 -1.94 10.17 -2.22
C SER A 81 -2.46 10.87 -3.47
N TRP A 82 -2.32 10.25 -4.65
CA TRP A 82 -2.52 10.91 -5.94
C TRP A 82 -3.74 10.40 -6.71
N LEU A 83 -4.09 9.11 -6.63
CA LEU A 83 -5.28 8.59 -7.31
C LEU A 83 -6.58 9.27 -6.87
N PRO A 84 -6.83 9.58 -5.58
CA PRO A 84 -8.02 10.32 -5.18
C PRO A 84 -8.06 11.73 -5.81
N LYS A 85 -6.90 12.39 -5.90
CA LYS A 85 -6.77 13.71 -6.54
C LYS A 85 -7.02 13.62 -8.05
N PHE A 86 -6.54 12.56 -8.70
CA PHE A 86 -6.78 12.33 -10.12
C PHE A 86 -8.27 12.09 -10.38
N ALA A 87 -8.91 11.21 -9.62
CA ALA A 87 -10.34 10.93 -9.75
C ALA A 87 -11.20 12.17 -9.53
N LYS A 88 -10.83 13.02 -8.56
CA LYS A 88 -11.53 14.28 -8.27
C LYS A 88 -11.36 15.32 -9.38
N ASN A 89 -10.15 15.48 -9.90
CA ASN A 89 -9.83 16.55 -10.85
C ASN A 89 -10.10 16.16 -12.31
N TYR A 90 -10.10 14.87 -12.63
CA TYR A 90 -10.28 14.32 -13.98
C TYR A 90 -11.40 13.27 -13.98
N PRO A 91 -12.68 13.67 -13.90
CA PRO A 91 -13.80 12.75 -13.72
C PRO A 91 -14.03 11.79 -14.91
N ASN A 92 -13.43 12.07 -16.07
CA ASN A 92 -13.50 11.20 -17.26
C ASN A 92 -12.31 10.23 -17.37
N LEU A 93 -11.31 10.35 -16.49
CA LEU A 93 -10.14 9.47 -16.48
C LEU A 93 -10.52 8.14 -15.82
N ASP A 94 -10.40 7.04 -16.56
CA ASP A 94 -10.58 5.70 -15.99
C ASP A 94 -9.30 5.24 -15.28
N ILE A 95 -9.37 4.97 -13.98
CA ILE A 95 -8.23 4.50 -13.18
C ILE A 95 -8.29 2.98 -13.10
N VAL A 96 -7.38 2.32 -13.81
CA VAL A 96 -7.29 0.87 -13.89
C VAL A 96 -6.15 0.38 -13.01
N LYS A 97 -6.50 -0.28 -11.89
CA LYS A 97 -5.56 -1.00 -11.03
C LYS A 97 -5.10 -2.29 -11.73
N THR A 98 -3.90 -2.28 -12.29
CA THR A 98 -3.36 -3.44 -13.05
C THR A 98 -3.09 -4.66 -12.16
N GLN A 99 -2.87 -4.45 -10.87
CA GLN A 99 -2.68 -5.50 -9.86
C GLN A 99 -3.96 -6.23 -9.44
N LYS A 100 -5.13 -5.86 -9.99
CA LYS A 100 -6.38 -6.54 -9.68
C LYS A 100 -6.25 -8.05 -9.94
N ASP A 101 -6.73 -8.85 -8.99
CA ASP A 101 -6.70 -10.32 -8.99
C ASP A 101 -5.29 -10.96 -8.89
N VAL A 102 -4.24 -10.17 -8.66
CA VAL A 102 -2.89 -10.69 -8.37
C VAL A 102 -2.83 -11.22 -6.92
N PRO A 103 -2.30 -12.42 -6.67
CA PRO A 103 -1.97 -12.87 -5.31
C PRO A 103 -0.76 -12.09 -4.79
N MET A 104 -1.01 -11.01 -4.05
CA MET A 104 0.06 -10.12 -3.58
C MET A 104 0.95 -10.78 -2.50
N LEU A 105 2.13 -10.22 -2.26
CA LEU A 105 2.99 -10.55 -1.12
C LEU A 105 2.83 -9.51 -0.04
N SER A 106 2.93 -9.94 1.22
CA SER A 106 2.96 -9.04 2.35
C SER A 106 4.34 -8.40 2.49
N SER A 107 4.38 -7.09 2.74
CA SER A 107 5.63 -6.34 2.98
C SER A 107 6.38 -6.83 4.23
N VAL A 108 5.73 -7.63 5.09
CA VAL A 108 6.27 -8.16 6.37
C VAL A 108 7.12 -9.44 6.19
N ASP A 109 7.24 -10.02 4.99
CA ASP A 109 8.14 -11.16 4.73
C ASP A 109 9.64 -10.75 4.69
N HIS A 110 9.95 -9.51 5.05
CA HIS A 110 11.30 -9.01 5.26
C HIS A 110 11.65 -9.05 6.75
N LYS A 111 12.72 -9.77 7.12
CA LYS A 111 13.28 -9.69 8.48
C LYS A 111 13.76 -8.26 8.69
N HIS A 112 13.13 -7.52 9.61
CA HIS A 112 13.49 -6.14 9.93
C HIS A 112 14.08 -6.01 11.33
N HIS A 113 15.17 -5.26 11.45
CA HIS A 113 15.62 -4.62 12.68
C HIS A 113 15.51 -3.10 12.48
N ASP A 114 14.70 -2.43 13.31
CA ASP A 114 14.23 -1.06 13.06
C ASP A 114 15.00 0.01 13.86
N HIS A 115 15.39 1.13 13.23
CA HIS A 115 15.87 2.37 13.89
C HIS A 115 15.57 3.64 13.05
N GLN A 116 14.67 4.51 13.56
CA GLN A 116 14.51 6.00 13.52
C GLN A 116 15.12 6.89 12.37
N HIS A 117 14.50 7.93 11.77
CA HIS A 117 13.40 8.88 12.08
C HIS A 117 12.85 9.55 10.79
N ASP A 118 11.58 9.98 10.82
CA ASP A 118 11.03 11.26 10.29
C ASP A 118 9.60 11.46 10.86
N ASN A 119 9.19 12.66 11.22
CA ASN A 119 7.95 12.90 12.01
C ASN A 119 6.64 12.46 11.34
N HIS A 120 6.60 12.34 10.00
CA HIS A 120 5.44 11.76 9.31
C HIS A 120 5.42 10.21 9.33
N LYS A 121 6.56 9.58 9.60
CA LYS A 121 6.72 8.11 9.69
C LYS A 121 6.53 7.58 11.11
N GLU A 122 6.72 8.41 12.14
CA GLU A 122 6.47 7.99 13.54
C GLU A 122 5.01 7.65 13.78
N HIS A 123 4.08 8.44 13.25
CA HIS A 123 2.64 8.12 13.27
C HIS A 123 2.35 6.76 12.63
N LYS A 124 2.94 6.47 11.45
CA LYS A 124 2.73 5.19 10.75
C LYS A 124 3.30 3.99 11.52
N LYS A 125 4.49 4.12 12.12
CA LYS A 125 5.10 3.05 12.91
C LYS A 125 4.34 2.77 14.21
N SER A 126 3.91 3.84 14.89
CA SER A 126 2.99 3.77 16.03
C SER A 126 1.72 3.00 15.65
N TYR A 127 1.14 3.37 14.51
CA TYR A 127 -0.07 2.76 13.97
C TYR A 127 0.08 1.26 13.68
N ASP A 128 1.24 0.85 13.17
CA ASP A 128 1.57 -0.55 12.90
C ASP A 128 1.98 -1.36 14.15
N GLY A 129 2.06 -0.70 15.32
CA GLY A 129 2.42 -1.32 16.59
C GLY A 129 3.93 -1.48 16.78
N ILE A 130 4.74 -0.64 16.13
CA ILE A 130 6.21 -0.65 16.12
C ILE A 130 6.71 0.64 16.78
N PHE A 131 7.11 0.57 18.04
CA PHE A 131 7.64 1.70 18.81
C PHE A 131 8.41 1.24 20.05
N ASP A 132 9.31 2.10 20.55
CA ASP A 132 10.00 1.91 21.83
C ASP A 132 9.21 2.54 22.99
N ASP A 133 9.31 1.97 24.20
CA ASP A 133 8.58 2.44 25.40
C ASP A 133 8.89 3.90 25.75
N LYS A 134 10.13 4.33 25.48
CA LYS A 134 10.62 5.70 25.72
C LYS A 134 9.95 6.76 24.84
N ASP A 135 9.41 6.32 23.69
CA ASP A 135 8.81 7.21 22.70
C ASP A 135 7.35 7.54 23.07
N ILE A 136 6.73 6.72 23.93
CA ILE A 136 5.37 6.94 24.42
C ILE A 136 5.33 8.15 25.34
N LYS A 137 4.36 9.03 25.08
CA LYS A 137 4.10 10.22 25.90
C LYS A 137 2.70 10.15 26.47
N ASP A 138 2.54 10.76 27.64
CA ASP A 138 1.23 11.04 28.21
C ASP A 138 0.41 11.91 27.25
N ARG A 139 -0.89 11.67 27.22
CA ARG A 139 -1.82 12.38 26.35
C ARG A 139 -2.97 12.94 27.15
N ASP A 140 -3.28 14.19 26.87
CA ASP A 140 -4.37 14.91 27.50
C ASP A 140 -5.70 14.55 26.83
N ILE A 141 -6.79 14.52 27.58
CA ILE A 141 -8.13 14.18 27.04
C ILE A 141 -8.53 15.09 25.87
N SER A 142 -8.00 16.32 25.81
CA SER A 142 -8.26 17.25 24.72
C SER A 142 -7.79 16.75 23.36
N ASP A 143 -6.87 15.79 23.28
CA ASP A 143 -6.48 15.11 22.03
C ASP A 143 -7.67 14.39 21.35
N TRP A 144 -8.61 13.92 22.15
CA TRP A 144 -9.86 13.28 21.71
C TRP A 144 -11.03 14.25 21.60
N ASN A 145 -10.83 15.57 21.74
CA ASN A 145 -11.92 16.54 21.58
C ASN A 145 -12.59 16.43 20.21
N GLY A 146 -13.92 16.40 20.21
CA GLY A 146 -14.73 16.33 19.01
C GLY A 146 -15.99 15.52 19.20
N GLU A 147 -16.66 15.27 18.07
CA GLU A 147 -17.85 14.44 18.01
C GLU A 147 -17.59 13.25 17.12
N TYR A 148 -18.02 12.08 17.56
CA TYR A 148 -17.72 10.82 16.90
C TYR A 148 -18.96 9.93 16.79
N ASN A 149 -19.16 9.33 15.63
CA ASN A 149 -20.23 8.38 15.38
C ASN A 149 -19.71 6.95 15.48
N SER A 150 -20.52 6.07 16.07
CA SER A 150 -20.27 4.63 16.02
C SER A 150 -20.36 4.15 14.58
N ILE A 151 -19.39 3.31 14.19
CA ILE A 151 -19.40 2.69 12.86
C ILE A 151 -20.12 1.34 12.85
N TYR A 152 -20.61 0.87 13.99
CA TYR A 152 -21.32 -0.40 14.10
C TYR A 152 -22.55 -0.49 13.19
N PRO A 153 -23.39 0.55 13.04
CA PRO A 153 -24.51 0.52 12.10
C PRO A 153 -24.10 0.28 10.64
N TYR A 154 -22.95 0.82 10.21
CA TYR A 154 -22.43 0.65 8.85
C TYR A 154 -21.88 -0.75 8.58
N LEU A 155 -21.44 -1.45 9.64
CA LEU A 155 -21.14 -2.87 9.54
C LEU A 155 -22.43 -3.70 9.37
N LEU A 156 -23.48 -3.36 10.12
CA LEU A 156 -24.74 -4.10 10.11
C LEU A 156 -25.54 -3.90 8.81
N ASP A 157 -25.52 -2.70 8.23
CA ASP A 157 -26.21 -2.40 6.96
C ASP A 157 -25.45 -2.90 5.71
N GLY A 158 -24.23 -3.44 5.89
CA GLY A 158 -23.39 -3.98 4.83
C GLY A 158 -22.51 -2.96 4.11
N SER A 159 -22.51 -1.69 4.53
CA SER A 159 -21.67 -0.64 3.92
C SER A 159 -20.18 -0.97 3.95
N PHE A 160 -19.73 -1.73 4.95
CA PHE A 160 -18.33 -2.17 5.06
C PHE A 160 -18.03 -3.51 4.40
N ASP A 161 -18.97 -4.12 3.69
CA ASP A 161 -18.73 -5.40 3.04
C ASP A 161 -17.58 -5.33 2.03
N ILE A 162 -17.37 -4.17 1.39
CA ILE A 162 -16.22 -3.94 0.50
C ILE A 162 -14.87 -4.03 1.25
N VAL A 163 -14.78 -3.41 2.42
CA VAL A 163 -13.59 -3.45 3.29
C VAL A 163 -13.33 -4.87 3.76
N LEU A 164 -14.37 -5.57 4.23
CA LEU A 164 -14.22 -6.93 4.74
C LEU A 164 -13.87 -7.93 3.65
N LYS A 165 -14.38 -7.75 2.42
CA LYS A 165 -13.97 -8.55 1.25
C LYS A 165 -12.51 -8.28 0.91
N ALA A 166 -12.06 -7.02 0.92
CA ALA A 166 -10.65 -6.69 0.72
C ALA A 166 -9.75 -7.36 1.77
N LYS A 167 -10.13 -7.31 3.06
CA LYS A 167 -9.41 -8.03 4.13
C LYS A 167 -9.41 -9.55 3.91
N ALA A 168 -10.53 -10.14 3.48
CA ALA A 168 -10.64 -11.57 3.21
C ALA A 168 -9.78 -12.02 2.03
N SER A 169 -9.62 -11.16 1.02
CA SER A 169 -8.79 -11.40 -0.16
C SER A 169 -7.31 -11.08 0.05
N ALA A 170 -6.93 -10.55 1.21
CA ALA A 170 -5.54 -10.30 1.56
C ALA A 170 -4.73 -11.63 1.57
N PRO A 171 -3.53 -11.67 0.98
CA PRO A 171 -2.63 -12.84 0.97
C PRO A 171 -2.39 -13.52 2.32
N ASN A 172 -2.33 -12.75 3.41
CA ASN A 172 -2.14 -13.24 4.79
C ASN A 172 -3.44 -13.32 5.57
N SER A 173 -4.58 -13.24 4.88
CA SER A 173 -5.87 -13.39 5.50
C SER A 173 -5.99 -14.76 6.16
N ASN A 174 -6.29 -14.75 7.45
CA ASN A 174 -6.63 -15.96 8.20
C ASN A 174 -8.14 -16.12 8.38
N LYS A 175 -8.94 -15.31 7.69
CA LYS A 175 -10.41 -15.29 7.79
C LYS A 175 -11.05 -15.07 6.42
N ASN A 176 -12.08 -15.83 6.10
CA ASN A 176 -12.94 -15.50 4.98
C ASN A 176 -13.84 -14.30 5.32
N PHE A 177 -14.56 -13.80 4.31
CA PHE A 177 -15.46 -12.65 4.46
C PHE A 177 -16.49 -12.82 5.60
N LYS A 178 -17.08 -14.01 5.76
CA LYS A 178 -18.08 -14.28 6.81
C LYS A 178 -17.43 -14.25 8.19
N GLU A 179 -16.24 -14.83 8.32
CA GLU A 179 -15.47 -14.84 9.57
C GLU A 179 -15.03 -13.43 9.97
N TYR A 180 -14.59 -12.61 9.01
CA TYR A 180 -14.32 -11.19 9.28
C TYR A 180 -15.58 -10.46 9.69
N LYS A 181 -16.71 -10.67 9.01
CA LYS A 181 -17.98 -10.01 9.36
C LYS A 181 -18.39 -10.33 10.79
N GLU A 182 -18.31 -11.57 11.23
CA GLU A 182 -18.62 -11.95 12.62
C GLU A 182 -17.58 -11.42 13.62
N TYR A 183 -16.29 -11.44 13.27
CA TYR A 183 -15.22 -10.87 14.10
C TYR A 183 -15.44 -9.37 14.37
N TYR A 184 -15.62 -8.57 13.32
CA TYR A 184 -15.87 -7.13 13.44
C TYR A 184 -17.24 -6.85 14.06
N LYS A 185 -18.23 -7.73 13.88
CA LYS A 185 -19.56 -7.57 14.50
C LYS A 185 -19.51 -7.74 16.01
N LYS A 186 -18.62 -8.59 16.53
CA LYS A 186 -18.32 -8.69 17.96
C LYS A 186 -17.49 -7.49 18.45
N GLY A 187 -16.46 -7.14 17.68
CA GLY A 187 -15.56 -6.02 17.96
C GLY A 187 -16.29 -4.69 18.11
N TYR A 188 -17.02 -4.27 17.08
CA TYR A 188 -17.69 -2.96 17.05
C TYR A 188 -18.99 -2.88 17.85
N LYS A 189 -19.49 -3.99 18.41
CA LYS A 189 -20.80 -4.02 19.05
C LYS A 189 -20.86 -3.02 20.20
N SER A 190 -21.79 -2.07 20.10
CA SER A 190 -22.11 -1.10 21.14
C SER A 190 -23.55 -0.59 20.95
N ASP A 191 -24.17 -0.16 22.04
CA ASP A 191 -25.44 0.57 22.07
C ASP A 191 -25.24 2.10 22.07
N ILE A 192 -23.98 2.56 22.15
CA ILE A 192 -23.59 3.96 22.00
C ILE A 192 -23.50 4.29 20.52
N ASN A 193 -24.30 5.25 20.10
CA ASN A 193 -24.37 5.70 18.71
C ASN A 193 -23.43 6.87 18.43
N ARG A 194 -23.19 7.72 19.44
CA ARG A 194 -22.37 8.92 19.32
C ARG A 194 -21.69 9.24 20.64
N ILE A 195 -20.46 9.73 20.57
CA ILE A 195 -19.70 10.24 21.71
C ILE A 195 -19.33 11.70 21.41
N VAL A 196 -19.51 12.58 22.39
CA VAL A 196 -19.06 13.97 22.33
C VAL A 196 -18.06 14.19 23.44
N ILE A 197 -16.87 14.65 23.09
CA ILE A 197 -15.76 14.89 24.02
C ILE A 197 -15.43 16.37 23.98
N ASN A 198 -15.55 17.03 25.13
CA ASN A 198 -15.19 18.42 25.32
C ASN A 198 -14.36 18.56 26.60
N ASN A 199 -13.06 18.40 26.43
CA ASN A 199 -12.05 18.27 27.47
C ASN A 199 -12.46 17.14 28.43
N GLU A 200 -12.53 17.43 29.72
CA GLU A 200 -12.87 16.43 30.75
C GLU A 200 -14.32 15.94 30.64
N ASN A 201 -15.21 16.63 29.94
CA ASN A 201 -16.62 16.21 29.84
C ASN A 201 -16.83 15.30 28.63
N ILE A 202 -17.30 14.08 28.88
CA ILE A 202 -17.65 13.10 27.84
C ILE A 202 -19.12 12.74 27.94
N SER A 203 -19.83 12.93 26.83
CA SER A 203 -21.24 12.60 26.66
C SER A 203 -21.42 11.36 25.78
N PHE A 204 -22.10 10.34 26.30
CA PHE A 204 -22.41 9.09 25.61
C PHE A 204 -23.88 9.08 25.19
N HIS A 205 -24.14 9.04 23.88
CA HIS A 205 -25.48 9.07 23.31
C HIS A 205 -25.90 7.65 22.93
N THR A 206 -26.98 7.18 23.54
CA THR A 206 -27.61 5.88 23.25
C THR A 206 -29.04 6.10 22.78
N LYS A 207 -29.74 5.01 22.41
CA LYS A 207 -31.19 5.08 22.16
C LYS A 207 -32.01 5.46 23.40
N ASN A 208 -31.47 5.23 24.60
CA ASN A 208 -32.16 5.44 25.88
C ASN A 208 -31.92 6.84 26.47
N GLY A 209 -31.11 7.68 25.80
CA GLY A 209 -30.77 9.02 26.25
C GLY A 209 -29.27 9.29 26.22
N VAL A 210 -28.90 10.40 26.84
CA VAL A 210 -27.53 10.90 26.94
C VAL A 210 -27.10 10.87 28.39
N ASN A 211 -25.93 10.29 28.66
CA ASN A 211 -25.29 10.36 29.97
C ASN A 211 -23.94 11.05 29.81
N GLU A 212 -23.63 11.98 30.71
CA GLU A 212 -22.37 12.71 30.73
C GLU A 212 -21.58 12.37 31.99
N GLY A 213 -20.26 12.36 31.87
CA GLY A 213 -19.35 12.17 32.98
C GLY A 213 -18.09 13.01 32.82
N LYS A 214 -17.38 13.21 33.93
CA LYS A 214 -16.16 14.00 33.98
C LYS A 214 -14.95 13.10 34.12
N TYR A 215 -14.11 13.01 33.09
CA TYR A 215 -13.00 12.07 32.98
C TYR A 215 -11.64 12.74 33.14
N ILE A 216 -10.82 12.18 34.02
CA ILE A 216 -9.46 12.67 34.29
C ILE A 216 -8.45 11.57 33.90
N TYR A 217 -7.36 11.99 33.27
CA TYR A 217 -6.28 11.11 32.86
C TYR A 217 -5.60 10.40 34.05
N LYS A 218 -5.27 9.11 33.89
CA LYS A 218 -4.66 8.26 34.92
C LYS A 218 -3.41 7.53 34.47
N GLY A 219 -2.93 7.76 33.25
CA GLY A 219 -1.77 7.09 32.67
C GLY A 219 -2.14 6.23 31.46
N TYR A 220 -1.27 5.30 31.09
CA TYR A 220 -1.49 4.39 29.97
C TYR A 220 -1.00 2.98 30.28
N ASP A 221 -1.56 2.00 29.59
CA ASP A 221 -1.01 0.64 29.51
C ASP A 221 -0.40 0.39 28.13
N ILE A 222 0.70 -0.36 28.12
CA ILE A 222 1.30 -0.92 26.92
C ILE A 222 0.84 -2.36 26.80
N LEU A 223 0.25 -2.71 25.66
CA LEU A 223 -0.18 -4.05 25.33
C LEU A 223 0.77 -4.66 24.29
N THR A 224 1.08 -5.93 24.48
CA THR A 224 1.75 -6.76 23.46
C THR A 224 0.78 -7.85 23.03
N TYR A 225 0.35 -7.81 21.78
CA TYR A 225 -0.58 -8.78 21.22
C TYR A 225 0.14 -10.08 20.87
N LYS A 226 -0.63 -11.17 20.71
CA LYS A 226 -0.07 -12.48 20.30
C LYS A 226 0.69 -12.43 18.97
N SER A 227 0.38 -11.47 18.10
CA SER A 227 1.10 -11.23 16.84
C SER A 227 2.48 -10.61 17.03
N GLY A 228 2.85 -10.19 18.26
CA GLY A 228 4.06 -9.41 18.55
C GLY A 228 3.86 -7.90 18.36
N LYS A 229 2.80 -7.47 17.68
CA LYS A 229 2.43 -6.05 17.58
C LYS A 229 2.12 -5.48 18.96
N ARG A 230 2.36 -4.18 19.11
CA ARG A 230 2.13 -3.45 20.35
C ARG A 230 1.02 -2.43 20.19
N GLY A 231 0.39 -2.05 21.29
CA GLY A 231 -0.61 -0.98 21.31
C GLY A 231 -0.57 -0.24 22.64
N VAL A 232 -1.02 1.02 22.64
CA VAL A 232 -1.15 1.81 23.87
C VAL A 232 -2.62 2.06 24.16
N ARG A 233 -3.00 1.96 25.43
CA ARG A 233 -4.34 2.30 25.94
C ARG A 233 -4.23 3.39 26.98
N TYR A 234 -4.74 4.58 26.67
CA TYR A 234 -4.75 5.73 27.56
C TYR A 234 -5.95 5.67 28.49
N GLN A 235 -5.71 5.80 29.79
CA GLN A 235 -6.65 5.52 30.87
C GLN A 235 -7.27 6.80 31.42
N PHE A 236 -8.59 6.82 31.54
CA PHE A 236 -9.32 7.94 32.14
C PHE A 236 -10.37 7.43 33.14
N GLU A 237 -10.47 8.11 34.27
CA GLU A 237 -11.42 7.78 35.34
C GLU A 237 -12.49 8.86 35.44
N ASN A 238 -13.75 8.44 35.50
CA ASN A 238 -14.87 9.32 35.80
C ASN A 238 -14.81 9.74 37.27
N VAL A 239 -14.71 11.04 37.53
CA VAL A 239 -14.68 11.62 38.88
C VAL A 239 -16.00 12.29 39.27
N ASP A 240 -17.00 12.30 38.39
CA ASP A 240 -18.34 12.78 38.74
C ASP A 240 -19.12 11.69 39.49
N PRO A 241 -19.39 11.87 40.80
CA PRO A 241 -20.09 10.87 41.60
C PRO A 241 -21.57 10.71 41.23
N ASN A 242 -22.15 11.67 40.50
CA ASN A 242 -23.56 11.64 40.09
C ASN A 242 -23.75 11.12 38.66
N SER A 243 -22.66 10.91 37.95
CA SER A 243 -22.69 10.44 36.57
C SER A 243 -23.15 8.98 36.50
N LYS A 244 -23.92 8.68 35.45
CA LYS A 244 -24.34 7.31 35.11
C LYS A 244 -23.45 6.69 34.02
N THR A 245 -22.34 7.34 33.67
CA THR A 245 -21.40 6.83 32.66
C THR A 245 -20.39 5.88 33.31
N PRO A 246 -19.70 5.03 32.52
CA PRO A 246 -18.73 4.07 33.04
C PRO A 246 -17.65 4.73 33.91
N LYS A 247 -17.31 4.12 35.04
CA LYS A 247 -16.30 4.63 35.98
C LYS A 247 -14.90 4.71 35.36
N PHE A 248 -14.53 3.74 34.53
CA PHE A 248 -13.24 3.67 33.86
C PHE A 248 -13.42 3.59 32.35
N ILE A 249 -12.59 4.32 31.61
CA ILE A 249 -12.48 4.21 30.17
C ILE A 249 -11.02 4.11 29.73
N GLN A 250 -10.81 3.48 28.57
CA GLN A 250 -9.53 3.45 27.88
C GLN A 250 -9.72 3.80 26.40
N PHE A 251 -8.91 4.72 25.89
CA PHE A 251 -8.82 5.01 24.46
C PHE A 251 -7.63 4.31 23.82
N SER A 252 -7.84 3.77 22.62
CA SER A 252 -6.78 3.26 21.75
C SER A 252 -7.03 3.78 20.34
N ASP A 253 -6.16 4.65 19.86
CA ASP A 253 -6.25 5.32 18.53
C ASP A 253 -5.00 5.06 17.69
N HIS A 254 -4.15 4.13 18.15
CA HIS A 254 -2.88 3.73 17.56
C HIS A 254 -1.79 4.81 17.56
N GLU A 255 -1.98 5.94 18.23
CA GLU A 255 -1.00 7.01 18.37
C GLU A 255 -0.37 7.02 19.78
N ILE A 256 0.97 7.14 19.83
CA ILE A 256 1.73 7.11 21.10
C ILE A 256 2.18 8.49 21.62
N THR A 257 1.86 9.56 20.91
CA THR A 257 2.21 10.95 21.29
C THR A 257 1.03 11.91 21.10
N PRO A 258 1.04 13.09 21.77
CA PRO A 258 -0.06 14.05 21.69
C PRO A 258 -0.47 14.41 20.26
N THR A 259 -1.66 13.97 19.86
CA THR A 259 -2.15 14.03 18.47
C THR A 259 -3.66 14.12 18.45
N LYS A 260 -4.22 14.88 17.51
CA LYS A 260 -5.67 14.89 17.25
C LYS A 260 -6.08 13.66 16.47
N VAL A 261 -7.07 12.94 16.97
CA VAL A 261 -7.47 11.64 16.40
C VAL A 261 -8.56 11.78 15.35
N SER A 262 -8.53 10.97 14.29
CA SER A 262 -9.63 10.81 13.33
C SER A 262 -10.64 9.77 13.79
N HIS A 263 -10.16 8.73 14.46
CA HIS A 263 -10.95 7.64 15.01
C HIS A 263 -10.29 7.07 16.28
N PHE A 264 -11.02 6.24 17.02
CA PHE A 264 -10.49 5.47 18.14
C PHE A 264 -11.34 4.24 18.43
N HIS A 265 -10.73 3.31 19.15
CA HIS A 265 -11.38 2.23 19.88
C HIS A 265 -11.52 2.62 21.36
N ILE A 266 -12.64 2.31 21.98
CA ILE A 266 -12.89 2.62 23.39
C ILE A 266 -13.28 1.37 24.19
N TYR A 267 -12.71 1.24 25.37
CA TYR A 267 -13.04 0.20 26.36
C TYR A 267 -13.60 0.87 27.60
N MET A 268 -14.65 0.30 28.20
CA MET A 268 -15.40 0.97 29.26
C MET A 268 -15.89 -0.04 30.29
N GLY A 269 -15.93 0.35 31.57
CA GLY A 269 -16.50 -0.48 32.62
C GLY A 269 -16.29 0.08 34.02
N ASP A 270 -16.83 -0.60 35.02
CA ASP A 270 -16.87 -0.09 36.40
C ASP A 270 -15.89 -0.79 37.36
N ASP A 271 -15.22 -1.85 36.92
CA ASP A 271 -14.38 -2.68 37.79
C ASP A 271 -12.97 -2.09 38.05
N SER A 272 -12.15 -2.00 37.00
CA SER A 272 -10.77 -1.47 37.07
C SER A 272 -10.14 -1.34 35.68
N PHE A 273 -9.12 -0.49 35.55
CA PHE A 273 -8.31 -0.41 34.32
C PHE A 273 -7.68 -1.75 33.93
N LYS A 274 -7.18 -2.53 34.89
CA LYS A 274 -6.59 -3.85 34.63
C LYS A 274 -7.59 -4.80 33.96
N LYS A 275 -8.86 -4.77 34.37
CA LYS A 275 -9.89 -5.60 33.74
C LYS A 275 -10.17 -5.15 32.30
N LEU A 276 -10.21 -3.83 32.06
CA LEU A 276 -10.35 -3.28 30.70
C LEU A 276 -9.18 -3.68 29.81
N SER A 277 -7.94 -3.66 30.31
CA SER A 277 -6.74 -4.06 29.56
C SER A 277 -6.74 -5.53 29.14
N LEU A 278 -7.50 -6.39 29.82
CA LEU A 278 -7.68 -7.81 29.45
C LEU A 278 -8.78 -8.02 28.39
N GLU A 279 -9.63 -7.03 28.13
CA GLU A 279 -10.64 -7.09 27.07
C GLU A 279 -9.97 -6.95 25.69
N LEU A 280 -10.16 -7.96 24.84
CA LEU A 280 -9.53 -8.07 23.52
C LEU A 280 -10.55 -8.37 22.40
N GLU A 281 -11.81 -8.59 22.73
CA GLU A 281 -12.82 -9.08 21.81
C GLU A 281 -13.88 -8.03 21.45
N ASN A 282 -14.21 -7.14 22.39
CA ASN A 282 -15.12 -6.01 22.16
C ASN A 282 -14.35 -4.69 22.26
N TRP A 283 -14.32 -3.96 21.15
CA TRP A 283 -13.60 -2.72 20.94
C TRP A 283 -14.46 -1.78 20.06
N PRO A 284 -15.55 -1.24 20.63
CA PRO A 284 -16.38 -0.24 19.98
C PRO A 284 -15.54 0.85 19.32
N THR A 285 -15.87 1.19 18.09
CA THR A 285 -15.05 2.06 17.25
C THR A 285 -15.85 3.24 16.75
N PHE A 286 -15.22 4.41 16.80
CA PHE A 286 -15.86 5.68 16.57
C PHE A 286 -14.98 6.53 15.65
N TYR A 287 -15.58 7.09 14.61
CA TYR A 287 -14.94 8.01 13.66
C TYR A 287 -15.55 9.40 13.81
N LYS A 288 -14.77 10.45 13.52
CA LYS A 288 -15.26 11.84 13.56
C LYS A 288 -16.52 12.02 12.72
N THR A 289 -17.48 12.77 13.25
CA THR A 289 -18.75 13.08 12.56
C THR A 289 -18.57 13.83 11.24
N SER A 290 -17.41 14.49 11.05
CA SER A 290 -17.05 15.18 9.81
C SER A 290 -16.68 14.22 8.66
N MET A 291 -16.39 12.95 8.93
CA MET A 291 -16.06 11.96 7.90
C MET A 291 -17.32 11.33 7.33
N THR A 292 -17.41 11.31 6.00
CA THR A 292 -18.49 10.61 5.31
C THR A 292 -18.27 9.09 5.36
N LYS A 293 -19.31 8.33 5.08
CA LYS A 293 -19.21 6.87 4.93
C LYS A 293 -18.16 6.46 3.90
N ALA A 294 -18.01 7.22 2.81
CA ALA A 294 -17.00 6.96 1.78
C ALA A 294 -15.58 7.20 2.32
N ASP A 295 -15.36 8.32 3.02
CA ASP A 295 -14.05 8.63 3.62
C ASP A 295 -13.62 7.56 4.64
N ILE A 296 -14.57 7.03 5.43
CA ILE A 296 -14.29 5.95 6.38
C ILE A 296 -13.93 4.65 5.65
N VAL A 297 -14.64 4.31 4.56
CA VAL A 297 -14.30 3.12 3.76
C VAL A 297 -12.92 3.26 3.14
N GLU A 298 -12.59 4.43 2.61
CA GLU A 298 -11.28 4.73 2.03
C GLU A 298 -10.16 4.58 3.07
N ASP A 299 -10.28 5.24 4.23
CA ASP A 299 -9.34 5.10 5.35
C ASP A 299 -9.14 3.62 5.72
N MET A 300 -10.23 2.86 5.91
CA MET A 300 -10.14 1.44 6.26
C MET A 300 -9.48 0.57 5.17
N LEU A 301 -9.56 0.96 3.89
CA LEU A 301 -8.93 0.25 2.77
C LEU A 301 -7.44 0.61 2.66
N GLU A 302 -7.05 1.87 2.90
CA GLU A 302 -5.64 2.27 2.92
C GLU A 302 -4.84 1.47 3.96
N HIS A 303 -5.43 1.21 5.13
CA HIS A 303 -4.84 0.36 6.18
C HIS A 303 -4.67 -1.12 5.77
N ILE A 304 -5.30 -1.54 4.67
CA ILE A 304 -5.13 -2.88 4.08
C ILE A 304 -4.03 -2.85 3.03
N ASP A 305 -4.06 -1.88 2.13
CA ASP A 305 -3.14 -1.75 1.00
C ASP A 305 -1.69 -1.43 1.43
N SER A 306 -1.48 -0.80 2.59
CA SER A 306 -0.14 -0.45 3.11
C SER A 306 0.75 -1.63 3.52
N ASN A 307 0.23 -2.85 3.52
CA ASN A 307 0.93 -4.07 3.95
C ASN A 307 1.35 -4.99 2.80
N PHE A 308 1.23 -4.56 1.54
CA PHE A 308 1.61 -5.38 0.38
C PHE A 308 2.80 -4.82 -0.39
N ASP A 309 3.66 -5.73 -0.85
CA ASP A 309 4.71 -5.41 -1.78
C ASP A 309 4.10 -5.10 -3.16
N SER A 310 4.39 -3.91 -3.69
CA SER A 310 3.88 -3.41 -4.96
C SER A 310 4.67 -3.91 -6.19
N HIS A 311 5.85 -4.50 -6.01
CA HIS A 311 6.80 -4.88 -7.08
C HIS A 311 6.42 -6.16 -7.85
N ILE A 312 5.12 -6.34 -8.11
CA ILE A 312 4.52 -7.50 -8.80
C ILE A 312 5.14 -7.74 -10.16
N TRP A 313 5.49 -6.66 -10.87
CA TRP A 313 5.99 -6.70 -12.24
C TRP A 313 7.38 -7.35 -12.36
N LEU A 314 8.00 -7.77 -11.26
CA LEU A 314 9.24 -8.53 -11.25
C LEU A 314 9.02 -10.05 -11.23
N ASP A 315 7.77 -10.52 -11.30
CA ASP A 315 7.41 -11.90 -11.59
C ASP A 315 6.74 -12.00 -12.97
N PRO A 316 7.42 -12.55 -14.00
CA PRO A 316 6.88 -12.64 -15.36
C PRO A 316 5.53 -13.36 -15.46
N ILE A 317 5.25 -14.29 -14.55
CA ILE A 317 3.99 -15.03 -14.56
C ILE A 317 2.86 -14.17 -13.98
N LEU A 318 3.13 -13.34 -12.97
CA LEU A 318 2.13 -12.40 -12.44
C LEU A 318 1.87 -11.23 -13.39
N VAL A 319 2.86 -10.84 -14.21
CA VAL A 319 2.67 -9.86 -15.29
C VAL A 319 1.58 -10.30 -16.27
N LYS A 320 1.32 -11.60 -16.45
CA LYS A 320 0.19 -12.05 -17.28
C LYS A 320 -1.16 -11.54 -16.77
N ILE A 321 -1.36 -11.45 -15.46
CA ILE A 321 -2.58 -10.92 -14.85
C ILE A 321 -2.67 -9.41 -15.12
N GLN A 322 -1.56 -8.69 -14.93
CA GLN A 322 -1.50 -7.25 -15.24
C GLN A 322 -1.78 -6.97 -16.71
N ALA A 323 -1.17 -7.74 -17.61
CA ALA A 323 -1.37 -7.66 -19.05
C ALA A 323 -2.82 -7.95 -19.44
N LYS A 324 -3.48 -8.92 -18.81
CA LYS A 324 -4.91 -9.17 -19.00
C LYS A 324 -5.75 -7.95 -18.62
N ASN A 325 -5.52 -7.39 -17.44
CA ASN A 325 -6.27 -6.23 -16.94
C ASN A 325 -6.07 -5.00 -17.83
N ILE A 326 -4.85 -4.80 -18.35
CA ILE A 326 -4.54 -3.76 -19.34
C ILE A 326 -5.33 -4.00 -20.63
N ALA A 327 -5.28 -5.22 -21.18
CA ALA A 327 -5.99 -5.55 -22.42
C ALA A 327 -7.51 -5.39 -22.28
N ASP A 328 -8.10 -5.86 -21.17
CA ASP A 328 -9.53 -5.72 -20.91
C ASP A 328 -9.97 -4.25 -20.87
N ALA A 329 -9.18 -3.39 -20.22
CA ALA A 329 -9.44 -1.95 -20.20
C ALA A 329 -9.32 -1.32 -21.59
N LEU A 330 -8.26 -1.63 -22.34
CA LEU A 330 -8.08 -1.16 -23.71
C LEU A 330 -9.22 -1.63 -24.64
N ILE A 331 -9.68 -2.87 -24.50
CA ILE A 331 -10.81 -3.42 -25.27
C ILE A 331 -12.12 -2.71 -24.91
N SER A 332 -12.32 -2.38 -23.64
CA SER A 332 -13.51 -1.68 -23.16
C SER A 332 -13.60 -0.26 -23.75
N HIS A 333 -12.49 0.48 -23.73
CA HIS A 333 -12.43 1.86 -24.25
C HIS A 333 -12.32 1.93 -25.78
N TYR A 334 -11.59 1.00 -26.40
CA TYR A 334 -11.30 1.01 -27.83
C TYR A 334 -11.73 -0.30 -28.52
N PRO A 335 -13.04 -0.62 -28.55
CA PRO A 335 -13.53 -1.92 -29.04
C PRO A 335 -13.21 -2.19 -30.52
N LYS A 336 -12.96 -1.15 -31.33
CA LYS A 336 -12.52 -1.29 -32.73
C LYS A 336 -11.16 -1.97 -32.87
N ASN A 337 -10.31 -1.89 -31.84
CA ASN A 337 -8.97 -2.48 -31.81
C ASN A 337 -8.92 -3.82 -31.06
N ARG A 338 -10.08 -4.39 -30.68
CA ARG A 338 -10.16 -5.63 -29.89
C ARG A 338 -9.27 -6.76 -30.44
N ALA A 339 -9.40 -7.06 -31.73
CA ALA A 339 -8.64 -8.15 -32.35
C ALA A 339 -7.12 -7.94 -32.25
N LEU A 340 -6.66 -6.69 -32.41
CA LEU A 340 -5.26 -6.31 -32.23
C LEU A 340 -4.80 -6.58 -30.79
N TYR A 341 -5.58 -6.15 -29.79
CA TYR A 341 -5.22 -6.32 -28.39
C TYR A 341 -5.22 -7.78 -27.95
N GLU A 342 -6.19 -8.57 -28.41
CA GLU A 342 -6.26 -10.02 -28.11
C GLU A 342 -5.09 -10.77 -28.76
N GLU A 343 -4.73 -10.46 -30.01
CA GLU A 343 -3.59 -11.05 -30.71
C GLU A 343 -2.25 -10.69 -30.03
N ASN A 344 -2.07 -9.41 -29.70
CA ASN A 344 -0.85 -8.92 -29.07
C ASN A 344 -0.70 -9.43 -27.63
N LEU A 345 -1.79 -9.54 -26.87
CA LEU A 345 -1.78 -10.16 -25.54
C LEU A 345 -1.32 -11.62 -25.62
N ALA A 346 -1.80 -12.39 -26.61
CA ALA A 346 -1.38 -13.77 -26.79
C ALA A 346 0.12 -13.88 -27.13
N LYS A 347 0.65 -12.97 -27.96
CA LYS A 347 2.10 -12.89 -28.24
C LYS A 347 2.89 -12.56 -26.97
N PHE A 348 2.44 -11.55 -26.22
CA PHE A 348 3.12 -11.13 -25.00
C PHE A 348 3.09 -12.22 -23.93
N TYR A 349 2.02 -13.01 -23.81
CA TYR A 349 2.00 -14.19 -22.94
C TYR A 349 3.07 -15.22 -23.29
N ASN A 350 3.28 -15.49 -24.59
CA ASN A 350 4.33 -16.40 -25.01
C ASN A 350 5.73 -15.84 -24.67
N GLU A 351 5.94 -14.53 -24.82
CA GLU A 351 7.20 -13.88 -24.40
C GLU A 351 7.45 -14.00 -22.90
N LEU A 352 6.41 -13.85 -22.08
CA LEU A 352 6.49 -14.02 -20.63
C LEU A 352 6.82 -15.47 -20.25
N ASP A 353 6.26 -16.47 -20.95
CA ASP A 353 6.58 -17.89 -20.72
C ASP A 353 8.02 -18.23 -21.12
N MET A 354 8.50 -17.66 -22.24
CA MET A 354 9.88 -17.82 -22.67
C MET A 354 10.85 -17.14 -21.69
N LEU A 355 10.50 -15.95 -21.18
CA LEU A 355 11.29 -15.26 -20.17
C LEU A 355 11.36 -16.07 -18.87
N ASP A 356 10.23 -16.57 -18.38
CA ASP A 356 10.20 -17.40 -17.17
C ASP A 356 11.07 -18.66 -17.31
N SER A 357 10.97 -19.32 -18.48
CA SER A 357 11.78 -20.50 -18.79
C SER A 357 13.28 -20.17 -18.85
N TYR A 358 13.64 -19.04 -19.46
CA TYR A 358 15.03 -18.54 -19.48
C TYR A 358 15.57 -18.30 -18.08
N ILE A 359 14.81 -17.61 -17.22
CA ILE A 359 15.24 -17.30 -15.85
C ILE A 359 15.42 -18.60 -15.06
N LYS A 360 14.49 -19.57 -15.17
CA LYS A 360 14.63 -20.90 -14.54
C LYS A 360 15.89 -21.62 -14.98
N GLU A 361 16.24 -21.54 -16.27
CA GLU A 361 17.46 -22.15 -16.80
C GLU A 361 18.72 -21.48 -16.24
N GLN A 362 18.77 -20.14 -16.20
CA GLN A 362 19.93 -19.43 -15.64
C GLN A 362 20.12 -19.72 -14.15
N LEU A 363 19.02 -19.87 -13.40
CA LEU A 363 19.01 -20.14 -11.96
C LEU A 363 19.00 -21.64 -11.60
N ASN A 364 19.17 -22.51 -12.60
CA ASN A 364 19.35 -23.93 -12.36
C ASN A 364 20.76 -24.20 -11.81
N GLY A 365 20.85 -25.01 -10.75
CA GLY A 365 22.14 -25.43 -10.19
C GLY A 365 22.87 -24.39 -9.32
N ILE A 366 22.42 -23.13 -9.22
CA ILE A 366 22.97 -22.19 -8.23
C ILE A 366 22.74 -22.71 -6.82
N LYS A 367 23.81 -22.68 -6.02
CA LYS A 367 23.88 -23.30 -4.69
C LYS A 367 23.52 -22.31 -3.60
N ASN A 368 23.99 -21.07 -3.71
CA ASN A 368 23.56 -20.01 -2.82
C ASN A 368 22.23 -19.43 -3.33
N ARG A 369 21.23 -19.38 -2.48
CA ARG A 369 19.92 -18.81 -2.82
C ARG A 369 19.70 -17.45 -2.15
N ASN A 370 20.61 -17.03 -1.27
CA ASN A 370 20.53 -15.76 -0.57
C ASN A 370 21.19 -14.67 -1.40
N PHE A 371 20.54 -13.52 -1.53
CA PHE A 371 21.11 -12.34 -2.16
C PHE A 371 20.72 -11.09 -1.39
N ILE A 372 21.59 -10.09 -1.46
CA ILE A 372 21.36 -8.81 -0.81
C ILE A 372 20.91 -7.78 -1.84
N VAL A 373 19.84 -7.05 -1.55
CA VAL A 373 19.38 -5.88 -2.30
C VAL A 373 19.48 -4.64 -1.43
N TYR A 374 19.73 -3.49 -2.05
CA TYR A 374 19.60 -2.22 -1.36
C TYR A 374 18.15 -1.98 -0.95
N HIS A 375 17.25 -1.83 -1.93
CA HIS A 375 15.82 -1.64 -1.72
C HIS A 375 15.05 -2.97 -1.93
N PRO A 376 14.08 -3.36 -1.07
CA PRO A 376 13.38 -4.65 -1.09
C PRO A 376 12.45 -4.93 -2.30
N SER A 377 12.77 -4.52 -3.52
CA SER A 377 11.87 -4.70 -4.67
C SER A 377 11.69 -6.13 -5.18
N TRP A 378 12.62 -7.05 -4.94
CA TRP A 378 12.71 -8.30 -5.69
C TRP A 378 11.99 -9.49 -5.03
N ALA A 379 11.06 -9.26 -4.09
CA ALA A 379 10.44 -10.35 -3.32
C ALA A 379 9.61 -11.31 -4.20
N TYR A 380 8.85 -10.79 -5.18
CA TYR A 380 8.09 -11.62 -6.11
C TYR A 380 9.01 -12.48 -6.99
N PHE A 381 10.08 -11.88 -7.52
CA PHE A 381 11.12 -12.62 -8.26
C PHE A 381 11.75 -13.72 -7.39
N ALA A 382 12.10 -13.36 -6.16
CA ALA A 382 12.72 -14.28 -5.22
C ALA A 382 11.81 -15.48 -4.92
N LYS A 383 10.53 -15.23 -4.63
CA LYS A 383 9.54 -16.29 -4.40
C LYS A 383 9.35 -17.18 -5.63
N ARG A 384 9.25 -16.60 -6.84
CA ARG A 384 9.06 -17.36 -8.09
C ARG A 384 10.20 -18.32 -8.37
N TYR A 385 11.43 -17.90 -8.10
CA TYR A 385 12.65 -18.62 -8.47
C TYR A 385 13.40 -19.24 -7.29
N ASN A 386 12.73 -19.38 -6.14
CA ASN A 386 13.26 -19.98 -4.92
C ASN A 386 14.60 -19.36 -4.48
N LEU A 387 14.62 -18.03 -4.45
CA LEU A 387 15.70 -17.22 -3.88
C LEU A 387 15.21 -16.57 -2.58
N ASN A 388 16.15 -16.14 -1.74
CA ASN A 388 15.90 -15.45 -0.49
C ASN A 388 16.49 -14.04 -0.60
N GLN A 389 15.62 -13.04 -0.63
CA GLN A 389 16.01 -11.64 -0.58
C GLN A 389 16.38 -11.25 0.86
N ILE A 390 17.50 -10.58 1.01
CA ILE A 390 17.90 -9.85 2.21
C ILE A 390 17.97 -8.37 1.83
N ALA A 391 17.25 -7.51 2.52
CA ALA A 391 17.15 -6.09 2.17
C ALA A 391 18.00 -5.23 3.11
N ILE A 392 18.74 -4.28 2.55
CA ILE A 392 19.62 -3.37 3.31
C ILE A 392 18.84 -2.13 3.78
N GLU A 393 17.98 -1.59 2.93
CA GLU A 393 17.34 -0.30 3.16
C GLU A 393 15.99 -0.44 3.87
N THR A 394 15.63 0.62 4.59
CA THR A 394 14.27 0.88 5.06
C THR A 394 13.78 2.20 4.46
N GLU A 395 12.87 2.11 3.48
CA GLU A 395 12.05 3.23 2.98
C GLU A 395 12.76 4.38 2.21
N GLY A 396 13.66 4.07 1.26
CA GLY A 396 14.11 5.03 0.25
C GLY A 396 15.08 6.12 0.74
N LYS A 397 15.76 5.92 1.88
CA LYS A 397 16.75 6.85 2.44
C LYS A 397 18.12 6.19 2.61
N GLU A 398 19.18 7.00 2.44
CA GLU A 398 20.54 6.55 2.76
C GLU A 398 20.65 6.09 4.23
N PRO A 399 21.27 4.93 4.49
CA PRO A 399 21.39 4.40 5.84
C PRO A 399 22.31 5.28 6.68
N LYS A 400 21.89 5.57 7.92
CA LYS A 400 22.73 6.22 8.94
C LYS A 400 23.94 5.35 9.27
N PRO A 401 25.04 5.91 9.82
CA PRO A 401 26.25 5.14 10.15
C PRO A 401 26.00 3.90 11.04
N THR A 402 25.05 3.97 11.96
CA THR A 402 24.66 2.84 12.82
C THR A 402 23.89 1.74 12.06
N GLN A 403 22.98 2.13 11.16
CA GLN A 403 22.28 1.20 10.28
C GLN A 403 23.28 0.52 9.36
N LEU A 404 24.19 1.29 8.74
CA LEU A 404 25.25 0.76 7.89
C LEU A 404 26.13 -0.27 8.61
N ALA A 405 26.49 -0.04 9.88
CA ALA A 405 27.26 -1.00 10.67
C ALA A 405 26.50 -2.32 10.91
N ASN A 406 25.20 -2.26 11.19
CA ASN A 406 24.34 -3.45 11.32
C ASN A 406 24.24 -4.21 9.99
N LEU A 407 24.11 -3.48 8.89
CA LEU A 407 24.04 -4.04 7.54
C LEU A 407 25.32 -4.75 7.13
N ILE A 408 26.48 -4.18 7.47
CA ILE A 408 27.77 -4.85 7.29
C ILE A 408 27.83 -6.13 8.12
N LYS A 409 27.34 -6.11 9.36
CA LYS A 409 27.30 -7.29 10.23
C LYS A 409 26.41 -8.39 9.65
N GLU A 410 25.19 -8.07 9.25
CA GLU A 410 24.24 -9.01 8.65
C GLU A 410 24.78 -9.58 7.33
N ALA A 411 25.35 -8.73 6.46
CA ALA A 411 25.96 -9.18 5.23
C ALA A 411 27.17 -10.11 5.45
N LYS A 412 27.94 -9.93 6.55
CA LYS A 412 29.00 -10.86 6.98
C LYS A 412 28.43 -12.18 7.48
N GLU A 413 27.39 -12.15 8.33
CA GLU A 413 26.73 -13.34 8.88
C GLU A 413 26.09 -14.22 7.79
N GLU A 414 25.49 -13.60 6.77
CA GLU A 414 24.86 -14.26 5.63
C GLU A 414 25.85 -14.61 4.50
N ASN A 415 27.15 -14.34 4.69
CA ASN A 415 28.24 -14.58 3.73
C ASN A 415 27.93 -14.04 2.32
N ALA A 416 27.42 -12.81 2.27
CA ALA A 416 26.99 -12.18 1.03
C ALA A 416 28.14 -12.05 0.03
N LYS A 417 27.89 -12.45 -1.22
CA LYS A 417 28.85 -12.34 -2.34
C LYS A 417 28.50 -11.25 -3.33
N VAL A 418 27.26 -10.76 -3.27
CA VAL A 418 26.74 -9.73 -4.16
C VAL A 418 25.75 -8.83 -3.43
N ILE A 419 25.81 -7.55 -3.76
CA ILE A 419 24.84 -6.53 -3.36
C ILE A 419 24.24 -5.94 -4.63
N PHE A 420 22.94 -6.11 -4.79
CA PHE A 420 22.18 -5.58 -5.91
C PHE A 420 21.64 -4.18 -5.58
N VAL A 421 21.84 -3.24 -6.50
CA VAL A 421 21.47 -1.82 -6.32
C VAL A 421 20.72 -1.35 -7.55
N ALA A 422 19.61 -0.64 -7.33
CA ALA A 422 18.88 -0.02 -8.42
C ALA A 422 19.48 1.35 -8.80
N PRO A 423 19.38 1.78 -10.08
CA PRO A 423 20.05 3.01 -10.56
C PRO A 423 19.70 4.28 -9.79
N GLN A 424 18.47 4.35 -9.25
CA GLN A 424 17.95 5.48 -8.48
C GLN A 424 18.59 5.64 -7.09
N PHE A 425 19.30 4.62 -6.58
CA PHE A 425 19.90 4.64 -5.24
C PHE A 425 21.42 4.88 -5.26
N SER A 426 21.90 5.46 -4.16
CA SER A 426 23.32 5.76 -3.97
C SER A 426 24.17 4.49 -3.91
N LYS A 427 25.01 4.29 -4.95
CA LYS A 427 26.00 3.22 -4.98
C LYS A 427 27.08 3.36 -3.90
N LYS A 428 27.19 4.52 -3.25
CA LYS A 428 28.25 4.82 -2.28
C LYS A 428 28.11 3.95 -1.03
N ALA A 429 26.89 3.85 -0.49
CA ALA A 429 26.59 3.00 0.65
C ALA A 429 26.77 1.51 0.30
N ALA A 430 26.25 1.08 -0.86
CA ALA A 430 26.38 -0.30 -1.31
C ALA A 430 27.84 -0.72 -1.53
N LYS A 431 28.68 0.15 -2.11
CA LYS A 431 30.13 -0.10 -2.25
C LYS A 431 30.82 -0.24 -0.91
N LEU A 432 30.49 0.61 0.05
CA LEU A 432 31.07 0.55 1.39
C LEU A 432 30.74 -0.77 2.10
N ILE A 433 29.50 -1.26 1.98
CA ILE A 433 29.12 -2.57 2.51
C ILE A 433 29.85 -3.68 1.76
N ALA A 434 29.91 -3.59 0.43
CA ALA A 434 30.56 -4.58 -0.42
C ALA A 434 32.06 -4.74 -0.10
N ASP A 435 32.78 -3.62 0.05
CA ASP A 435 34.20 -3.59 0.40
C ASP A 435 34.47 -4.24 1.77
N GLU A 436 33.58 -4.03 2.74
CA GLU A 436 33.68 -4.59 4.10
C GLU A 436 33.41 -6.09 4.18
N VAL A 437 32.58 -6.64 3.30
CA VAL A 437 32.19 -8.06 3.31
C VAL A 437 32.84 -8.88 2.19
N GLY A 438 33.60 -8.24 1.31
CA GLY A 438 34.19 -8.86 0.13
C GLY A 438 33.17 -9.27 -0.93
N ALA A 439 32.08 -8.50 -1.06
CA ALA A 439 31.04 -8.70 -2.08
C ALA A 439 31.27 -7.82 -3.30
N ASN A 440 30.58 -8.12 -4.40
CA ASN A 440 30.51 -7.26 -5.58
C ASN A 440 29.21 -6.45 -5.59
N VAL A 441 29.26 -5.19 -6.06
CA VAL A 441 28.05 -4.42 -6.35
C VAL A 441 27.63 -4.64 -7.79
N VAL A 442 26.38 -5.05 -7.99
CA VAL A 442 25.80 -5.25 -9.31
C VAL A 442 24.54 -4.40 -9.45
N GLU A 443 24.42 -3.70 -10.57
CA GLU A 443 23.23 -2.90 -10.85
C GLU A 443 22.13 -3.76 -11.48
N ILE A 444 20.93 -3.70 -10.91
CA ILE A 444 19.70 -4.27 -11.50
C ILE A 444 18.58 -3.25 -11.33
N ASP A 445 17.86 -2.95 -12.40
CA ASP A 445 16.87 -1.88 -12.41
C ASP A 445 15.45 -2.45 -12.35
N PRO A 446 14.71 -2.29 -11.24
CA PRO A 446 13.32 -2.76 -11.18
C PRO A 446 12.39 -1.94 -12.09
N LEU A 447 12.79 -0.75 -12.56
CA LEU A 447 11.96 0.19 -13.32
C LEU A 447 12.40 0.34 -14.78
N ALA A 448 13.23 -0.58 -15.28
CA ALA A 448 13.80 -0.48 -16.62
C ALA A 448 12.72 -0.38 -17.71
N LYS A 449 12.95 0.52 -18.68
CA LYS A 449 12.07 0.70 -19.85
C LYS A 449 12.01 -0.56 -20.73
N ASP A 450 13.17 -1.14 -21.05
CA ASP A 450 13.24 -2.41 -21.79
C ASP A 450 13.16 -3.57 -20.79
N TRP A 451 11.93 -3.87 -20.37
CA TRP A 451 11.65 -4.73 -19.23
C TRP A 451 12.11 -6.18 -19.47
N ILE A 452 11.84 -6.79 -20.63
CA ILE A 452 12.27 -8.16 -20.95
C ILE A 452 13.79 -8.28 -20.91
N LYS A 453 14.50 -7.34 -21.55
CA LYS A 453 15.97 -7.34 -21.59
C LYS A 453 16.55 -7.18 -20.18
N ASN A 454 15.96 -6.28 -19.39
CA ASN A 454 16.36 -6.09 -18.01
C ASN A 454 16.18 -7.37 -17.17
N MET A 455 15.04 -8.04 -17.27
CA MET A 455 14.81 -9.31 -16.55
C MET A 455 15.81 -10.41 -16.93
N LYS A 456 16.20 -10.48 -18.21
CA LYS A 456 17.26 -11.40 -18.67
C LYS A 456 18.64 -11.03 -18.09
N ASN A 457 19.02 -9.75 -18.19
CA ASN A 457 20.28 -9.26 -17.62
C ASN A 457 20.35 -9.51 -16.12
N THR A 458 19.24 -9.33 -15.40
CA THR A 458 19.12 -9.64 -13.98
C THR A 458 19.37 -11.13 -13.73
N ALA A 459 18.69 -12.04 -14.44
CA ALA A 459 18.92 -13.47 -14.28
C ALA A 459 20.38 -13.88 -14.55
N ASP A 460 21.02 -13.29 -15.57
CA ASP A 460 22.43 -13.52 -15.88
C ASP A 460 23.34 -13.01 -14.75
N ALA A 461 23.01 -11.86 -14.17
CA ALA A 461 23.71 -11.32 -13.02
C ALA A 461 23.59 -12.22 -11.78
N PHE A 462 22.41 -12.78 -11.52
CA PHE A 462 22.18 -13.75 -10.45
C PHE A 462 23.01 -15.02 -10.67
N LYS A 463 22.96 -15.62 -11.87
CA LYS A 463 23.76 -16.82 -12.21
C LYS A 463 25.26 -16.61 -12.03
N LYS A 464 25.77 -15.42 -12.34
CA LYS A 464 27.18 -15.10 -12.19
C LYS A 464 27.60 -14.92 -10.72
N SER A 465 26.65 -14.54 -9.87
CA SER A 465 26.93 -14.01 -8.52
C SER A 465 26.56 -14.96 -7.38
N LEU A 466 25.71 -15.95 -7.63
CA LEU A 466 25.21 -16.96 -6.69
C LEU A 466 25.60 -18.38 -7.11
#